data_AF-A0A7V9ZIZ3-F1
#
_entry.id   AF-A0A7V9ZIZ3-F1
#
_cell.length_a   1.000
_cell.length_b   1.000
_cell.length_c   1.000
_cell.angle_alpha   90.00
_cell.angle_beta   90.00
_cell.angle_gamma   90.00
#
_symmetry.space_group_name_H-M   'P 1'
#
loop_
_entity.id
_entity.type
_entity.pdbx_description
1 polymer ?
#
loop_
_entity_poly.entity_id
_entity_poly.type
_entity_poly.pdbx_seq_one_letter_code
_entity_poly.pdbx_strand_id
1 'polypeptide(L)'
;MTKIHGEPSVVLERVQALVREIVPNARCELEDQDQQIGCSAEDPFHNVHVIKLQHYDWVEEIVRHKALVLRSLIRTGRPATD
;
A
#
# COMPACT_ATOMS: atom_id res chain seq x y z
N MET A 1 -2.65 2.36 18.92
CA MET A 1 -2.10 1.95 17.61
C MET A 1 -2.22 0.45 17.49
N THR A 2 -2.97 -0.04 16.49
CA THR A 2 -3.17 -1.47 16.26
C THR A 2 -2.10 -1.95 15.27
N LYS A 3 -1.21 -2.84 15.73
CA LYS A 3 -0.26 -3.54 14.86
C LYS A 3 -0.97 -4.67 14.12
N ILE A 4 -0.60 -4.89 12.87
CA ILE A 4 -1.03 -6.03 12.06
C ILE A 4 -0.04 -7.16 12.34
N HIS A 5 -0.55 -8.27 12.88
CA HIS A 5 0.24 -9.45 13.24
C HIS A 5 -0.29 -10.67 12.51
N GLY A 6 0.59 -11.60 12.18
CA GLY A 6 0.24 -12.87 11.54
C GLY A 6 1.33 -13.36 10.59
N GLU A 7 1.04 -14.48 9.92
CA GLU A 7 1.85 -14.92 8.80
C GLU A 7 1.82 -13.89 7.66
N PRO A 8 2.85 -13.83 6.81
CA PRO A 8 2.94 -12.83 5.74
C PRO A 8 1.69 -12.74 4.86
N SER A 9 1.04 -13.86 4.56
CA SER A 9 -0.21 -13.93 3.80
C SER A 9 -1.38 -13.23 4.50
N VAL A 10 -1.53 -13.43 5.82
CA VAL A 10 -2.57 -12.79 6.64
C VAL A 10 -2.32 -11.29 6.74
N VAL A 11 -1.06 -10.89 6.91
CA VAL A 11 -0.66 -9.48 6.91
C VAL A 11 -0.98 -8.84 5.56
N LEU A 12 -0.64 -9.52 4.46
CA LEU A 12 -0.92 -9.07 3.09
C LEU A 12 -2.42 -8.86 2.88
N GLU A 13 -3.26 -9.82 3.25
CA GLU A 13 -4.72 -9.70 3.11
C GLU A 13 -5.28 -8.51 3.90
N ARG A 14 -4.77 -8.31 5.13
CA ARG A 14 -5.20 -7.18 5.97
C ARG A 14 -4.78 -5.83 5.39
N VAL A 15 -3.53 -5.72 4.94
CA VAL A 15 -3.01 -4.53 4.27
C VAL A 15 -3.79 -4.25 2.99
N GLN A 16 -4.01 -5.28 2.17
CA GLN A 16 -4.80 -5.19 0.93
C GLN A 16 -6.22 -4.67 1.18
N ALA A 17 -6.88 -5.14 2.24
CA ALA A 17 -8.22 -4.67 2.63
C ALA A 17 -8.21 -3.18 3.02
N LEU A 18 -7.29 -2.77 3.90
CA LEU A 18 -7.17 -1.38 4.35
C LEU A 18 -6.84 -0.42 3.20
N VAL A 19 -5.96 -0.82 2.28
CA VAL A 19 -5.61 0.00 1.13
C VAL A 19 -6.80 0.10 0.17
N ARG A 20 -7.55 -0.99 -0.08
CA ARG A 20 -8.73 -0.97 -0.97
C ARG A 20 -9.90 -0.14 -0.46
N GLU A 21 -10.03 0.04 0.86
CA GLU A 21 -11.00 1.01 1.42
C GLU A 21 -10.75 2.44 0.90
N ILE A 22 -9.50 2.77 0.56
CA ILE A 22 -9.07 4.13 0.18
C ILE A 22 -8.77 4.23 -1.33
N VAL A 23 -8.15 3.19 -1.91
CA VAL A 23 -7.78 3.08 -3.33
C VAL A 23 -8.36 1.76 -3.87
N PRO A 24 -9.61 1.77 -4.39
CA PRO A 24 -10.34 0.53 -4.72
C PRO A 24 -9.68 -0.37 -5.75
N ASN A 25 -8.89 0.20 -6.67
CA ASN A 25 -8.17 -0.54 -7.71
C ASN A 25 -6.76 -0.98 -7.28
N ALA A 26 -6.34 -0.72 -6.04
CA ALA A 26 -5.01 -1.10 -5.59
C ALA A 26 -4.83 -2.61 -5.44
N ARG A 27 -3.64 -3.08 -5.84
CA ARG A 27 -3.16 -4.44 -5.63
C ARG A 27 -1.91 -4.39 -4.75
N CYS A 28 -1.91 -5.21 -3.71
CA CYS A 28 -0.78 -5.36 -2.81
C CYS A 28 -0.18 -6.75 -2.98
N GLU A 29 1.14 -6.85 -2.97
CA GLU A 29 1.89 -8.10 -3.12
C GLU A 29 3.02 -8.15 -2.09
N LEU A 30 3.38 -9.36 -1.65
CA LEU A 30 4.56 -9.57 -0.83
C LEU A 30 5.80 -9.52 -1.73
N GLU A 31 6.79 -8.73 -1.35
CA GLU A 31 8.10 -8.71 -2.01
C GLU A 31 9.06 -9.64 -1.22
N ASP A 32 9.48 -10.74 -1.87
CA ASP A 32 10.16 -11.89 -1.26
C ASP A 32 11.50 -11.57 -0.56
N GLN A 33 12.18 -10.49 -0.93
CA GLN A 33 13.53 -10.22 -0.44
C GLN A 33 13.59 -9.50 0.91
N ASP A 34 12.53 -8.80 1.34
CA ASP A 34 12.62 -7.87 2.48
C ASP A 34 11.42 -7.91 3.45
N GLN A 35 10.52 -8.89 3.33
CA GLN A 35 9.23 -8.87 4.04
C GLN A 35 8.48 -7.55 3.84
N GLN A 36 8.56 -7.00 2.63
CA GLN A 36 7.90 -5.77 2.26
C GLN A 36 6.56 -6.08 1.61
N ILE A 37 5.62 -5.16 1.74
CA ILE A 37 4.39 -5.19 0.96
C ILE A 37 4.41 -3.99 0.02
N GLY A 38 4.48 -4.27 -1.28
CA GLY A 38 4.31 -3.27 -2.33
C GLY A 38 2.84 -3.16 -2.68
N CYS A 39 2.26 -1.97 -2.57
CA CYS A 39 0.90 -1.71 -3.04
C CYS A 39 0.92 -0.76 -4.23
N SER A 40 0.36 -1.19 -5.35
CA SER A 40 0.33 -0.45 -6.61
C SER A 40 -1.08 -0.18 -7.10
N ALA A 41 -1.26 0.91 -7.84
CA ALA A 41 -2.51 1.23 -8.50
C ALA A 41 -2.22 2.10 -9.74
N GLU A 42 -3.08 1.95 -10.74
CA GLU A 42 -2.99 2.68 -12.00
C GLU A 42 -3.81 3.98 -11.93
N ASP A 43 -3.25 5.06 -12.50
CA ASP A 43 -3.95 6.31 -12.72
C ASP A 43 -4.72 6.35 -14.06
N PRO A 44 -5.56 7.36 -14.33
CA PRO A 44 -6.34 7.44 -15.56
C PRO A 44 -5.50 7.54 -16.86
N PHE A 45 -4.19 7.77 -16.76
CA PHE A 45 -3.26 7.87 -17.88
C PHE A 45 -2.39 6.61 -18.03
N HIS A 46 -2.75 5.52 -17.36
CA HIS A 46 -2.03 4.26 -17.35
C HIS A 46 -0.63 4.31 -16.70
N ASN A 47 -0.35 5.31 -15.84
CA ASN A 47 0.86 5.28 -15.02
C ASN A 47 0.60 4.46 -13.75
N VAL A 48 1.54 3.60 -13.41
CA VAL A 48 1.51 2.81 -12.18
C VAL A 48 2.21 3.57 -11.06
N HIS A 49 1.48 3.79 -9.97
CA HIS A 49 2.02 4.38 -8.73
C HIS A 49 2.18 3.29 -7.69
N VAL A 50 3.27 3.32 -6.93
CA VAL A 50 3.60 2.29 -5.93
C VAL A 50 3.95 2.94 -4.60
N ILE A 51 3.44 2.35 -3.51
CA ILE A 51 3.92 2.58 -2.15
C ILE A 51 4.52 1.29 -1.60
N LYS A 52 5.59 1.40 -0.82
CA LYS A 52 6.19 0.28 -0.11
C LYS A 52 5.95 0.39 1.38
N LEU A 53 5.56 -0.71 2.00
CA LEU A 53 5.38 -0.86 3.44
C LEU A 53 6.44 -1.81 3.96
N GLN A 54 7.35 -1.30 4.80
CA GLN A 54 8.35 -2.13 5.45
C GLN A 54 7.78 -2.80 6.71
N HIS A 55 8.49 -3.79 7.26
CA HIS A 55 8.01 -4.57 8.41
C HIS A 55 7.55 -3.72 9.62
N TYR A 56 8.20 -2.57 9.87
CA TYR A 56 7.81 -1.67 10.96
C TYR A 56 6.58 -0.79 10.65
N ASP A 57 6.19 -0.68 9.37
CA ASP A 57 5.06 0.12 8.90
C ASP A 57 3.72 -0.64 8.99
N TRP A 58 3.70 -1.86 9.54
CA TRP A 58 2.51 -2.69 9.69
C TRP A 58 1.63 -2.26 10.87
N VAL A 59 1.42 -0.95 10.99
CA VAL A 59 0.46 -0.32 11.90
C VAL A 59 -0.69 0.20 11.05
N GLU A 60 -1.93 -0.11 11.40
CA GLU A 60 -3.09 0.24 10.55
C GLU A 60 -3.14 1.73 10.17
N GLU A 61 -2.75 2.61 11.09
CA GLU A 61 -2.68 4.06 10.87
C GLU A 61 -1.63 4.44 9.80
N ILE A 62 -0.45 3.82 9.83
CA ILE A 62 0.61 4.04 8.84
C ILE A 62 0.18 3.50 7.47
N VAL A 63 -0.42 2.31 7.43
CA VAL A 63 -0.97 1.72 6.20
C VAL A 63 -2.03 2.64 5.58
N ARG A 64 -2.97 3.16 6.39
CA ARG A 64 -3.98 4.12 5.94
C ARG A 64 -3.34 5.42 5.44
N HIS A 65 -2.32 5.93 6.12
CA HIS A 65 -1.59 7.12 5.67
C HIS A 65 -0.92 6.89 4.31
N LYS A 66 -0.20 5.78 4.13
CA LYS A 66 0.43 5.46 2.84
C LYS A 66 -0.61 5.26 1.74
N ALA A 67 -1.76 4.65 2.03
CA ALA A 67 -2.86 4.54 1.08
C ALA A 67 -3.42 5.91 0.66
N LEU A 68 -3.49 6.89 1.57
CA LEU A 68 -3.85 8.27 1.25
C LEU A 68 -2.80 8.95 0.35
N VAL A 69 -1.50 8.68 0.59
CA VAL A 69 -0.42 9.14 -0.30
C VAL A 69 -0.62 8.54 -1.69
N LEU A 70 -0.80 7.22 -1.81
CA LEU A 70 -1.06 6.55 -3.09
C LEU A 70 -2.27 7.15 -3.83
N ARG A 71 -3.39 7.36 -3.14
CA ARG A 71 -4.57 8.02 -3.70
C ARG A 71 -4.26 9.42 -4.23
N SER A 72 -3.45 10.18 -3.49
CA SER A 72 -3.05 11.53 -3.89
C SER A 72 -2.17 11.51 -5.15
N LEU A 73 -1.23 10.57 -5.25
CA LEU A 73 -0.38 10.39 -6.42
C LEU A 73 -1.22 10.08 -7.67
N ILE A 74 -2.12 9.09 -7.57
CA ILE A 74 -3.07 8.74 -8.63
C ILE A 74 -3.89 9.95 -9.07
N ARG A 75 -4.40 10.73 -8.11
CA ARG A 75 -5.23 11.90 -8.41
C ARG A 75 -4.43 13.03 -9.08
N THR A 76 -3.16 13.19 -8.73
CA THR A 76 -2.33 14.30 -9.19
C THR A 76 -1.47 13.96 -10.41
N GLY A 77 -1.33 12.67 -10.75
CA GLY A 77 -0.48 12.18 -11.83
C GLY A 77 1.01 12.47 -11.61
N ARG A 78 1.42 12.88 -10.41
CA ARG A 78 2.84 13.13 -10.08
C ARG A 78 3.46 11.84 -9.54
N PRO A 79 4.69 11.49 -9.96
CA PRO A 79 5.40 10.37 -9.35
C PRO A 79 5.64 10.65 -7.87
N ALA A 80 5.64 9.60 -7.04
CA ALA A 80 6.07 9.70 -5.66
C ALA A 80 7.53 10.16 -5.64
N THR A 81 7.79 11.40 -5.26
CA THR A 81 9.14 11.82 -4.89
C THR A 81 9.43 11.21 -3.52
N ASP A 82 10.45 10.36 -3.47
CA ASP A 82 11.04 9.72 -2.28
C ASP A 82 11.20 10.69 -1.09
#